data_AF-A0A099PEV6-F1
#
_entry.id   AF-A0A099PEV6-F1
#
_cell.length_a   1.000
_cell.length_b   1.000
_cell.length_c   1.000
_cell.angle_alpha   90.00
_cell.angle_beta   90.00
_cell.angle_gamma   90.00
#
_symmetry.space_group_name_H-M   'P 1'
#
loop_
_entity.id
_entity.type
_entity.pdbx_description
1 polymer ?
#
loop_
_entity_poly.entity_id
_entity_poly.type
_entity_poly.pdbx_seq_one_letter_code
_entity_poly.pdbx_strand_id
1 'polypeptide(L)'
;MLLVEDEPGDVALIRLYLQEKSMDAFSLEVVGSLAEATQLLDQSRSLPDVILLDLNLPDSEGMVTLLSMREKSMDIPIVVLTGIDDTRWIQTALRSGAQDYLVKGTDGRALRKALRYAIVRHERDQTARLSEAVFNITDTGIMMLDRQFLIHQYNPAFLRLTGMQQTNAVGQTPHSLPCEFQVLGSWDLLLQELQDKGACADELHCHKADSMDRVLSMRAHAVYTSDGYISGYVMVFEDITERKKAQEALAYQATHDGLTGLPNRTLFYDRLNQAITAAERYATAFALMYIDLDAFKPVNDTLGHAAGDQVLVEVARRIQSVVRQSDTVARLSGDEFAVIAGYCDDAEIAFAVAEKIQQSLQLPVSLPQGTVNISASIGISCCPAHAQDAHYLVKAADEAMYQAKRLGQGICVYATES
;
A
#
# COMPACT_ATOMS: atom_id res chain seq x y z
N MET A 1 3.31 43.45 11.45
CA MET A 1 2.01 44.07 11.07
C MET A 1 2.29 45.22 10.13
N LEU A 2 1.48 45.35 9.08
CA LEU A 2 1.52 46.47 8.14
C LEU A 2 0.34 47.41 8.40
N LEU A 3 0.60 48.71 8.55
CA LEU A 3 -0.39 49.76 8.59
C LEU A 3 -0.32 50.57 7.29
N VAL A 4 -1.46 50.69 6.61
CA VAL A 4 -1.61 51.50 5.40
C VAL A 4 -2.52 52.68 5.74
N GLU A 5 -1.91 53.85 5.96
CA GLU A 5 -2.57 55.06 6.46
C GLU A 5 -1.69 56.27 6.09
N ASP A 6 -2.27 57.27 5.41
CA ASP A 6 -1.56 58.47 4.97
C ASP A 6 -1.59 59.60 6.01
N GLU A 7 -2.58 59.62 6.90
CA GLU A 7 -2.72 60.68 7.90
C GLU A 7 -1.68 60.51 9.05
N PRO A 8 -0.72 61.45 9.21
CA PRO A 8 0.34 61.30 10.21
C PRO A 8 -0.18 61.29 11.65
N GLY A 9 -1.33 61.93 11.90
CA GLY A 9 -2.00 61.95 13.21
C GLY A 9 -2.51 60.57 13.62
N ASP A 10 -3.18 59.88 12.70
CA ASP A 10 -3.70 58.53 12.91
C ASP A 10 -2.57 57.51 13.07
N VAL A 11 -1.52 57.62 12.24
CA VAL A 11 -0.31 56.80 12.38
C VAL A 11 0.32 56.96 13.76
N ALA A 12 0.46 58.20 14.25
CA ALA A 12 1.04 58.46 15.57
C ALA A 12 0.17 57.89 16.69
N LEU A 13 -1.16 58.01 16.58
CA LEU A 13 -2.11 57.50 17.56
C LEU A 13 -2.11 55.96 17.61
N ILE A 14 -2.15 55.29 16.46
CA ILE A 14 -2.08 53.82 16.35
C ILE A 14 -0.76 53.32 16.90
N ARG A 15 0.35 53.98 16.58
CA ARG A 15 1.68 53.64 17.12
C ARG A 15 1.68 53.71 18.65
N LEU A 16 1.05 54.72 19.24
CA LEU A 16 0.92 54.86 20.69
C LEU A 16 0.02 53.77 21.29
N TYR A 17 -1.08 53.42 20.63
CA TYR A 17 -1.96 52.34 21.07
C TYR A 17 -1.34 50.94 20.98
N LEU A 18 -0.33 50.76 20.14
CA LEU A 18 0.39 49.48 19.99
C LEU A 18 1.69 49.41 20.81
N GLN A 19 2.12 50.51 21.44
CA GLN A 19 3.30 50.53 22.33
C GLN A 19 3.01 49.82 23.66
N GLU A 20 3.35 48.53 23.74
CA GLU A 20 3.28 47.74 24.97
C GLU A 20 4.66 47.07 25.23
N LYS A 21 5.07 46.96 26.49
CA LYS A 21 6.34 46.30 26.88
C LYS A 21 6.16 44.79 27.11
N SER A 22 5.32 44.14 26.32
CA SER A 22 5.03 42.70 26.41
C SER A 22 5.74 41.91 25.29
N MET A 23 5.92 40.60 25.49
CA MET A 23 6.43 39.68 24.45
C MET A 23 5.49 39.58 23.23
N ASP A 24 4.24 40.07 23.35
CA ASP A 24 3.22 40.08 22.31
C ASP A 24 3.10 41.47 21.62
N ALA A 25 4.14 42.30 21.69
CA ALA A 25 4.13 43.62 21.08
C ALA A 25 4.13 43.52 19.54
N PHE A 26 3.27 44.30 18.88
CA PHE A 26 3.23 44.35 17.43
C PHE A 26 4.44 45.12 16.88
N SER A 27 5.21 44.49 15.98
CA SER A 27 6.14 45.21 15.12
C SER A 27 5.34 45.92 14.02
N LEU A 28 5.41 47.24 14.00
CA LEU A 28 4.61 48.11 13.13
C LEU A 28 5.45 48.68 11.99
N GLU A 29 5.11 48.29 10.77
CA GLU A 29 5.59 48.90 9.53
C GLU A 29 4.47 49.75 8.93
N VAL A 30 4.79 50.95 8.46
CA VAL A 30 3.79 51.95 8.02
C VAL A 30 4.10 52.41 6.61
N VAL A 31 3.07 52.48 5.78
CA VAL A 31 3.10 53.00 4.40
C VAL A 31 1.92 53.96 4.20
N GLY A 32 2.09 54.96 3.32
CA GLY A 32 1.10 56.03 3.15
C GLY A 32 0.25 55.92 1.88
N SER A 33 0.41 54.86 1.09
CA SER A 33 -0.35 54.66 -0.16
C SER A 33 -0.52 53.18 -0.48
N LEU A 34 -1.51 52.85 -1.30
CA LEU A 34 -1.74 51.50 -1.77
C LEU A 34 -0.59 51.01 -2.67
N ALA A 35 -0.03 51.89 -3.49
CA ALA A 35 1.14 51.60 -4.31
C ALA A 35 2.36 51.21 -3.47
N GLU A 36 2.64 51.93 -2.38
CA GLU A 36 3.72 51.58 -1.44
C GLU A 36 3.45 50.25 -0.74
N ALA A 37 2.22 50.02 -0.28
CA ALA A 37 1.83 48.77 0.38
C ALA A 37 2.04 47.55 -0.52
N THR A 38 1.60 47.64 -1.78
CA THR A 38 1.74 46.55 -2.76
C THR A 38 3.21 46.32 -3.13
N GLN A 39 4.00 47.37 -3.33
CA GLN A 39 5.44 47.25 -3.59
C GLN A 39 6.16 46.57 -2.41
N LEU A 40 5.79 46.92 -1.18
CA LEU A 40 6.38 46.34 0.02
C LEU A 40 6.08 44.84 0.13
N LEU A 41 4.83 44.43 -0.13
CA LEU A 41 4.46 43.01 -0.15
C LEU A 41 5.19 42.22 -1.24
N ASP A 42 5.37 42.81 -2.43
CA ASP A 42 6.07 42.17 -3.55
C ASP A 42 7.59 42.03 -3.30
N GLN A 43 8.20 42.94 -2.51
CA GLN A 43 9.65 42.98 -2.25
C GLN A 43 10.06 42.29 -0.93
N SER A 44 9.13 42.06 -0.02
CA SER A 44 9.42 41.56 1.32
C SER A 44 9.66 40.05 1.34
N ARG A 45 10.73 39.63 2.05
CA ARG A 45 11.01 38.21 2.32
C ARG A 45 10.14 37.62 3.45
N SER A 46 9.60 38.48 4.31
CA SER A 46 8.70 38.10 5.40
C SER A 46 7.40 38.87 5.23
N LEU A 47 6.29 38.15 5.12
CA LEU A 47 4.96 38.77 5.05
C LEU A 47 4.52 39.23 6.45
N PRO A 48 3.71 40.29 6.56
CA PRO A 48 3.14 40.71 7.83
C PRO A 48 2.04 39.74 8.29
N ASP A 49 1.89 39.55 9.60
CA ASP A 49 0.87 38.67 10.19
C ASP A 49 -0.57 39.22 10.08
N VAL A 50 -0.70 40.54 9.90
CA VAL A 50 -1.97 41.26 9.75
C VAL A 50 -1.73 42.60 9.07
N ILE A 51 -2.69 43.04 8.27
CA ILE A 51 -2.75 44.36 7.63
C ILE A 51 -3.87 45.17 8.28
N LEU A 52 -3.57 46.40 8.70
CA LEU A 52 -4.55 47.40 9.08
C LEU A 52 -4.62 48.43 7.95
N LEU A 53 -5.78 48.51 7.30
CA LEU A 53 -5.96 49.22 6.04
C LEU A 53 -6.98 50.35 6.19
N ASP A 54 -6.55 51.60 6.01
CA ASP A 54 -7.50 52.66 5.71
C ASP A 54 -8.03 52.49 4.28
N LEU A 55 -9.34 52.72 4.10
CA LEU A 55 -9.97 52.67 2.79
C LEU A 55 -9.73 53.93 1.98
N ASN A 56 -9.44 55.06 2.62
CA ASN A 56 -9.28 56.34 1.97
C ASN A 56 -7.79 56.73 1.97
N LEU A 57 -7.12 56.49 0.84
CA LEU A 57 -5.71 56.77 0.64
C LEU A 57 -5.53 57.78 -0.51
N PRO A 58 -4.36 58.44 -0.63
CA PRO A 58 -4.12 59.42 -1.68
C PRO A 58 -4.26 58.88 -3.11
N ASP A 59 -4.09 57.56 -3.29
CA ASP A 59 -4.09 56.86 -4.56
C ASP A 59 -5.25 55.85 -4.73
N SER A 60 -6.09 55.65 -3.72
CA SER A 60 -7.24 54.72 -3.78
C SER A 60 -8.32 55.04 -2.74
N GLU A 61 -9.59 54.84 -3.07
CA GLU A 61 -10.71 55.14 -2.17
C GLU A 61 -11.70 53.97 -2.04
N GLY A 62 -12.22 53.78 -0.83
CA GLY A 62 -13.31 52.86 -0.53
C GLY A 62 -12.98 51.40 -0.84
N MET A 63 -13.94 50.70 -1.45
CA MET A 63 -13.84 49.26 -1.70
C MET A 63 -12.76 48.86 -2.71
N VAL A 64 -12.37 49.78 -3.60
CA VAL A 64 -11.30 49.53 -4.58
C VAL A 64 -9.98 49.27 -3.85
N THR A 65 -9.73 50.00 -2.77
CA THR A 65 -8.57 49.83 -1.89
C THR A 65 -8.53 48.43 -1.29
N LEU A 66 -9.63 47.98 -0.68
CA LEU A 66 -9.70 46.63 -0.08
C LEU A 66 -9.53 45.53 -1.12
N LEU A 67 -10.25 45.59 -2.24
CA LEU A 67 -10.20 44.55 -3.28
C LEU A 67 -8.80 44.41 -3.88
N SER A 68 -8.16 45.54 -4.19
CA SER A 68 -6.80 45.57 -4.74
C SER A 68 -5.79 45.00 -3.75
N MET A 69 -5.92 45.35 -2.46
CA MET A 69 -5.07 44.79 -1.41
C MET A 69 -5.32 43.28 -1.24
N ARG A 70 -6.58 42.83 -1.30
CA ARG A 70 -6.97 41.43 -1.15
C ARG A 70 -6.38 40.53 -2.24
N GLU A 71 -6.31 41.02 -3.47
CA GLU A 71 -5.73 40.31 -4.61
C GLU A 71 -4.22 40.04 -4.40
N LYS A 72 -3.52 40.99 -3.77
CA LYS A 72 -2.09 40.90 -3.46
C LYS A 72 -1.77 40.18 -2.16
N SER A 73 -2.73 40.04 -1.26
CA SER A 73 -2.54 39.51 0.10
C SER A 73 -3.53 38.39 0.45
N MET A 74 -3.62 37.37 -0.40
CA MET A 74 -4.63 36.30 -0.27
C MET A 74 -4.53 35.50 1.05
N ASP A 75 -3.36 35.50 1.67
CA ASP A 75 -3.04 34.75 2.90
C ASP A 75 -2.75 35.63 4.13
N ILE A 76 -3.09 36.91 4.10
CA ILE A 76 -2.90 37.83 5.24
C ILE A 76 -4.26 38.37 5.68
N PRO A 77 -4.61 38.34 6.98
CA PRO A 77 -5.85 38.94 7.46
C PRO A 77 -5.80 40.47 7.33
N ILE A 78 -6.85 41.05 6.78
CA ILE A 78 -7.01 42.50 6.63
C ILE A 78 -8.07 42.99 7.62
N VAL A 79 -7.70 43.92 8.49
CA VAL A 79 -8.61 44.69 9.35
C VAL A 79 -8.76 46.09 8.74
N VAL A 80 -9.99 46.53 8.52
CA VAL A 80 -10.25 47.82 7.87
C VAL A 80 -10.43 48.93 8.91
N LEU A 81 -9.78 50.07 8.71
CA LEU A 81 -10.05 51.32 9.44
C LEU A 81 -11.13 52.11 8.70
N THR A 82 -12.19 52.52 9.41
CA THR A 82 -13.31 53.28 8.83
C THR A 82 -13.60 54.55 9.63
N GLY A 83 -14.06 55.61 8.97
CA GLY A 83 -14.56 56.81 9.65
C GLY A 83 -15.87 56.55 10.41
N ILE A 84 -16.24 57.48 11.29
CA ILE A 84 -17.46 57.39 12.12
C ILE A 84 -18.74 57.42 11.26
N ASP A 85 -18.72 58.06 10.10
CA ASP A 85 -19.86 58.21 9.19
C ASP A 85 -20.02 57.04 8.18
N ASP A 86 -19.11 56.06 8.18
CA ASP A 86 -19.01 55.01 7.16
C ASP A 86 -19.76 53.71 7.50
N THR A 87 -20.78 53.78 8.36
CA THR A 87 -21.46 52.57 8.88
C THR A 87 -22.11 51.71 7.77
N ARG A 88 -22.38 52.29 6.59
CA ARG A 88 -22.91 51.57 5.41
C ARG A 88 -21.89 50.66 4.74
N TRP A 89 -20.59 50.95 4.86
CA TRP A 89 -19.52 50.21 4.17
C TRP A 89 -19.06 48.96 4.91
N ILE A 90 -19.37 48.84 6.21
CA ILE A 90 -18.95 47.73 7.08
C ILE A 90 -19.36 46.36 6.54
N GLN A 91 -20.64 46.18 6.16
CA GLN A 91 -21.12 44.89 5.66
C GLN A 91 -20.50 44.53 4.31
N THR A 92 -20.28 45.53 3.47
CA THR A 92 -19.65 45.35 2.16
C THR A 92 -18.19 44.96 2.31
N ALA A 93 -17.44 45.62 3.20
CA ALA A 93 -16.04 45.30 3.51
C ALA A 93 -15.88 43.83 3.98
N LEU A 94 -16.73 43.37 4.90
CA LEU A 94 -16.70 41.97 5.36
C LEU A 94 -17.01 40.97 4.22
N ARG A 95 -18.01 41.26 3.38
CA ARG A 95 -18.34 40.41 2.21
C ARG A 95 -17.24 40.40 1.15
N SER A 96 -16.49 41.49 1.04
CA SER A 96 -15.38 41.64 0.11
C SER A 96 -14.05 41.12 0.65
N GLY A 97 -14.03 40.49 1.83
CA GLY A 97 -12.89 39.74 2.34
C GLY A 97 -12.08 40.40 3.44
N ALA A 98 -12.56 41.50 4.04
CA ALA A 98 -12.01 41.99 5.31
C ALA A 98 -12.34 41.00 6.44
N GLN A 99 -11.37 40.77 7.32
CA GLN A 99 -11.48 39.84 8.45
C GLN A 99 -12.23 40.48 9.63
N ASP A 100 -12.05 41.79 9.82
CA ASP A 100 -12.75 42.62 10.79
C ASP A 100 -12.69 44.11 10.38
N TYR A 101 -13.36 44.99 11.12
CA TYR A 101 -13.29 46.44 10.95
C TYR A 101 -13.15 47.18 12.28
N LEU A 102 -12.58 48.38 12.23
CA LEU A 102 -12.38 49.26 13.36
C LEU A 102 -12.71 50.71 13.00
N VAL A 103 -13.43 51.39 13.87
CA VAL A 103 -13.74 52.81 13.69
C VAL A 103 -12.55 53.67 14.14
N LYS A 104 -12.16 54.68 13.34
CA LYS A 104 -11.11 55.64 13.72
C LYS A 104 -11.44 56.31 15.06
N GLY A 105 -10.45 56.43 15.94
CA GLY A 105 -10.64 56.99 17.30
C GLY A 105 -11.09 55.98 18.37
N THR A 106 -11.20 54.68 18.05
CA THR A 106 -11.44 53.63 19.07
C THR A 106 -10.23 53.51 20.02
N ASP A 107 -10.47 53.04 21.26
CA ASP A 107 -9.39 52.84 22.24
C ASP A 107 -8.37 51.77 21.79
N GLY A 108 -7.15 51.88 22.32
CA GLY A 108 -6.07 50.95 21.97
C GLY A 108 -6.34 49.50 22.38
N ARG A 109 -7.24 49.24 23.35
CA ARG A 109 -7.59 47.88 23.77
C ARG A 109 -8.43 47.17 22.70
N ALA A 110 -9.43 47.85 22.14
CA ALA A 110 -10.27 47.33 21.08
C ALA A 110 -9.46 47.06 19.81
N LEU A 111 -8.56 47.99 19.43
CA LEU A 111 -7.63 47.81 18.32
C LEU A 111 -6.82 46.52 18.47
N ARG A 112 -6.15 46.32 19.62
CA ARG A 112 -5.36 45.12 19.87
C ARG A 112 -6.20 43.84 19.85
N LYS A 113 -7.41 43.89 20.42
CA LYS A 113 -8.32 42.74 20.43
C LYS A 113 -8.74 42.33 19.02
N ALA A 114 -9.14 43.30 18.18
CA ALA A 114 -9.56 43.03 16.80
C ALA A 114 -8.41 42.46 15.97
N LEU A 115 -7.21 43.04 16.06
CA LEU A 115 -6.02 42.52 15.36
C LEU A 115 -5.69 41.08 15.77
N ARG A 116 -5.66 40.78 17.08
CA ARG A 116 -5.37 39.42 17.57
C ARG A 116 -6.44 38.41 17.14
N TYR A 117 -7.72 38.80 17.19
CA TYR A 117 -8.80 37.93 16.74
C TYR A 117 -8.79 37.69 15.24
N ALA A 118 -8.44 38.69 14.44
CA ALA A 118 -8.27 38.54 13.00
C ALA A 118 -7.17 37.51 12.67
N ILE A 119 -6.01 37.60 13.35
CA ILE A 119 -4.90 36.64 13.21
C ILE A 119 -5.33 35.23 13.58
N VAL A 120 -5.81 35.02 14.81
CA VAL A 120 -6.18 33.68 15.32
C VAL A 120 -7.28 33.05 14.46
N ARG A 121 -8.26 33.85 14.00
CA ARG A 121 -9.34 33.35 13.14
C ARG A 121 -8.79 32.92 11.78
N HIS A 122 -7.92 33.72 11.19
CA HIS A 122 -7.30 33.41 9.90
C HIS A 122 -6.43 32.16 9.96
N GLU A 123 -5.61 32.00 11.00
CA GLU A 123 -4.81 30.79 11.24
C GLU A 123 -5.69 29.53 11.37
N ARG A 124 -6.81 29.62 12.09
CA ARG A 124 -7.77 28.51 12.23
C ARG A 124 -8.41 28.15 10.89
N ASP A 125 -8.81 29.14 10.11
CA ASP A 125 -9.42 28.92 8.79
C ASP A 125 -8.40 28.31 7.81
N GLN A 126 -7.14 28.76 7.81
CA GLN A 126 -6.07 28.17 7.01
C GLN A 126 -5.77 26.73 7.43
N THR A 127 -5.65 26.47 8.73
CA THR A 127 -5.42 25.12 9.26
C THR A 127 -6.57 24.17 8.89
N ALA A 128 -7.82 24.65 8.98
CA ALA A 128 -8.99 23.90 8.56
C ALA A 128 -8.96 23.57 7.06
N ARG A 129 -8.64 24.56 6.21
CA ARG A 129 -8.51 24.36 4.75
C ARG A 129 -7.41 23.37 4.39
N LEU A 130 -6.24 23.46 5.03
CA LEU A 130 -5.15 22.51 4.80
C LEU A 130 -5.55 21.09 5.23
N SER A 131 -6.22 20.97 6.38
CA SER A 131 -6.72 19.68 6.87
C SER A 131 -7.76 19.06 5.93
N GLU A 132 -8.66 19.88 5.38
CA GLU A 132 -9.64 19.47 4.37
C GLU A 132 -8.99 19.06 3.05
N ALA A 133 -7.96 19.80 2.61
CA ALA A 133 -7.20 19.47 1.41
C ALA A 133 -6.48 18.12 1.58
N VAL A 134 -5.80 17.91 2.71
CA VAL A 134 -5.17 16.61 3.04
C VAL A 134 -6.22 15.51 3.02
N PHE A 135 -7.35 15.71 3.72
CA PHE A 135 -8.43 14.74 3.77
C PHE A 135 -8.91 14.34 2.36
N ASN A 136 -9.05 15.29 1.43
CA ASN A 136 -9.60 15.04 0.10
C ASN A 136 -8.61 14.53 -0.95
N ILE A 137 -7.32 14.89 -0.84
CA ILE A 137 -6.30 14.60 -1.87
C ILE A 137 -5.59 13.27 -1.61
N THR A 138 -5.49 12.81 -0.36
CA THR A 138 -4.78 11.56 -0.03
C THR A 138 -5.37 10.36 -0.77
N ASP A 139 -4.52 9.43 -1.19
CA ASP A 139 -4.94 8.13 -1.75
C ASP A 139 -5.30 7.09 -0.67
N THR A 140 -5.09 7.44 0.59
CA THR A 140 -5.52 6.65 1.74
C THR A 140 -6.99 6.92 2.02
N GLY A 141 -7.79 5.86 2.18
CA GLY A 141 -9.18 6.01 2.58
C GLY A 141 -9.26 6.48 4.03
N ILE A 142 -10.03 7.53 4.29
CA ILE A 142 -10.26 8.05 5.64
C ILE A 142 -11.75 8.04 5.92
N MET A 143 -12.14 7.52 7.07
CA MET A 143 -13.50 7.54 7.60
C MET A 143 -13.46 8.06 9.04
N MET A 144 -14.36 8.98 9.36
CA MET A 144 -14.55 9.52 10.70
C MET A 144 -15.90 9.07 11.23
N LEU A 145 -15.91 8.60 12.47
CA LEU A 145 -17.07 8.08 13.17
C LEU A 145 -17.36 8.94 14.40
N ASP A 146 -18.64 9.08 14.74
CA ASP A 146 -19.04 9.68 16.00
C ASP A 146 -18.88 8.70 17.19
N ARG A 147 -19.32 9.13 18.38
CA ARG A 147 -19.23 8.32 19.62
C ARG A 147 -20.12 7.08 19.57
N GLN A 148 -21.17 7.08 18.75
CA GLN A 148 -22.09 5.98 18.54
C GLN A 148 -21.62 5.06 17.41
N PHE A 149 -20.41 5.28 16.88
CA PHE A 149 -19.82 4.50 15.80
C PHE A 149 -20.56 4.64 14.45
N LEU A 150 -21.25 5.77 14.27
CA LEU A 150 -21.90 6.14 13.02
C LEU A 150 -20.95 7.01 12.18
N ILE A 151 -20.97 6.80 10.88
CA ILE A 151 -20.15 7.53 9.92
C ILE A 151 -20.56 8.99 9.91
N HIS A 152 -19.65 9.85 10.36
CA HIS A 152 -19.80 11.29 10.32
C HIS A 152 -19.25 11.85 9.00
N GLN A 153 -18.12 11.32 8.53
CA GLN A 153 -17.46 11.78 7.31
C GLN A 153 -16.58 10.69 6.69
N TYR A 154 -16.33 10.76 5.39
CA TYR A 154 -15.33 9.94 4.70
C TYR A 154 -14.78 10.69 3.49
N ASN A 155 -13.58 10.35 3.04
CA ASN A 155 -12.93 11.03 1.92
C ASN A 155 -13.18 10.33 0.57
N PRO A 156 -12.87 10.98 -0.57
CA PRO A 156 -13.04 10.38 -1.89
C PRO A 156 -12.21 9.10 -2.10
N ALA A 157 -11.04 8.97 -1.46
CA ALA A 157 -10.23 7.76 -1.56
C ALA A 157 -10.92 6.54 -0.94
N PHE A 158 -11.66 6.71 0.16
CA PHE A 158 -12.45 5.64 0.74
C PHE A 158 -13.44 5.04 -0.28
N LEU A 159 -14.14 5.88 -1.04
CA LEU A 159 -15.05 5.43 -2.10
C LEU A 159 -14.31 4.69 -3.23
N ARG A 160 -13.12 5.17 -3.63
CA ARG A 160 -12.30 4.50 -4.66
C ARG A 160 -11.84 3.12 -4.21
N LEU A 161 -11.41 3.00 -2.95
CA LEU A 161 -10.92 1.75 -2.37
C LEU A 161 -12.03 0.72 -2.21
N THR A 162 -13.19 1.14 -1.71
CA THR A 162 -14.35 0.25 -1.48
C THR A 162 -15.18 0.01 -2.74
N GLY A 163 -14.98 0.81 -3.79
CA GLY A 163 -15.78 0.76 -5.01
C GLY A 163 -17.23 1.20 -4.81
N MET A 164 -17.57 1.78 -3.67
CA MET A 164 -18.89 2.30 -3.37
C MET A 164 -19.19 3.52 -4.26
N GLN A 165 -20.32 3.47 -4.96
CA GLN A 165 -20.91 4.68 -5.55
C GLN A 165 -21.37 5.59 -4.41
N GLN A 166 -21.41 6.91 -4.61
CA GLN A 166 -21.87 7.90 -3.62
C GLN A 166 -23.20 7.45 -3.00
N THR A 167 -23.11 6.79 -1.86
CA THR A 167 -24.22 6.24 -1.10
C THR A 167 -24.32 7.08 0.15
N ASN A 168 -25.54 7.22 0.69
CA ASN A 168 -25.80 7.94 1.93
C ASN A 168 -25.26 7.15 3.14
N ALA A 169 -23.94 6.92 3.17
CA ALA A 169 -23.22 6.18 4.19
C ALA A 169 -23.09 6.97 5.49
N VAL A 170 -23.23 8.30 5.44
CA VAL A 170 -23.29 9.15 6.64
C VAL A 170 -24.49 8.73 7.50
N GLY A 171 -24.25 8.57 8.80
CA GLY A 171 -25.25 8.08 9.77
C GLY A 171 -25.42 6.55 9.78
N GLN A 172 -24.69 5.81 8.96
CA GLN A 172 -24.65 4.34 9.01
C GLN A 172 -23.43 3.84 9.78
N THR A 173 -23.44 2.58 10.17
CA THR A 173 -22.28 1.91 10.78
C THR A 173 -21.36 1.30 9.72
N PRO A 174 -20.04 1.19 9.94
CA PRO A 174 -19.11 0.60 8.98
C PRO A 174 -19.50 -0.81 8.50
N HIS A 175 -20.06 -1.63 9.38
CA HIS A 175 -20.45 -3.01 9.09
C HIS A 175 -21.75 -3.15 8.28
N SER A 176 -22.54 -2.09 8.17
CA SER A 176 -23.78 -2.08 7.37
C SER A 176 -23.55 -1.60 5.94
N LEU A 177 -22.31 -1.25 5.59
CA LEU A 177 -21.97 -0.80 4.24
C LEU A 177 -22.06 -1.97 3.25
N PRO A 178 -22.44 -1.71 1.99
CA PRO A 178 -22.62 -2.74 0.97
C PRO A 178 -21.31 -3.37 0.48
N CYS A 179 -20.16 -2.81 0.84
CA CYS A 179 -18.88 -3.48 0.68
C CYS A 179 -18.77 -4.56 1.76
N GLU A 180 -18.67 -5.82 1.35
CA GLU A 180 -18.47 -6.94 2.27
C GLU A 180 -17.07 -6.86 2.87
N PHE A 181 -16.92 -6.07 3.94
CA PHE A 181 -15.72 -6.07 4.76
C PHE A 181 -15.70 -7.35 5.60
N GLN A 182 -14.89 -8.31 5.17
CA GLN A 182 -14.53 -9.43 6.04
C GLN A 182 -13.35 -8.99 6.90
N VAL A 183 -13.66 -8.61 8.13
CA VAL A 183 -12.69 -8.44 9.21
C VAL A 183 -12.21 -9.83 9.63
N LEU A 184 -10.93 -10.02 9.98
CA LEU A 184 -10.43 -11.31 10.49
C LEU A 184 -11.13 -11.71 11.80
N GLY A 185 -11.61 -10.72 12.57
CA GLY A 185 -12.45 -10.88 13.76
C GLY A 185 -13.91 -10.42 13.57
N SER A 186 -14.46 -9.77 14.60
CA SER A 186 -15.81 -9.19 14.59
C SER A 186 -15.76 -7.68 14.84
N TRP A 187 -16.74 -6.94 14.30
CA TRP A 187 -16.86 -5.50 14.55
C TRP A 187 -17.03 -5.15 16.03
N ASP A 188 -17.69 -6.00 16.83
CA ASP A 188 -17.86 -5.78 18.27
C ASP A 188 -16.53 -5.85 19.04
N LEU A 189 -15.71 -6.87 18.75
CA LEU A 189 -14.37 -6.99 19.33
C LEU A 189 -13.47 -5.81 18.95
N LEU A 190 -13.58 -5.34 17.71
CA LEU A 190 -12.84 -4.18 17.24
C LEU A 190 -13.24 -2.91 17.99
N LEU A 191 -14.54 -2.68 18.16
CA LEU A 191 -15.06 -1.53 18.91
C LEU A 191 -14.60 -1.59 20.37
N GLN A 192 -14.65 -2.77 20.99
CA GLN A 192 -14.18 -2.96 22.36
C GLN A 192 -12.68 -2.65 22.48
N GLU A 193 -11.84 -3.13 21.56
CA GLU A 193 -10.41 -2.84 21.57
C GLU A 193 -10.12 -1.33 21.39
N LEU A 194 -10.88 -0.64 20.53
CA LEU A 194 -10.78 0.81 20.39
C LEU A 194 -11.17 1.56 21.67
N GLN A 195 -12.19 1.09 22.38
CA GLN A 195 -12.62 1.71 23.63
C GLN A 195 -11.60 1.47 24.77
N ASP A 196 -11.02 0.27 24.84
CA ASP A 196 -10.11 -0.13 25.91
C ASP A 196 -8.68 0.40 25.70
N LYS A 197 -8.16 0.33 24.47
CA LYS A 197 -6.76 0.65 24.14
C LYS A 197 -6.58 1.96 23.37
N GLY A 198 -7.67 2.51 22.81
CA GLY A 198 -7.63 3.74 22.01
C GLY A 198 -7.16 3.56 20.56
N ALA A 199 -6.70 2.37 20.18
CA ALA A 199 -6.26 2.06 18.81
C ALA A 199 -6.38 0.57 18.50
N CYS A 200 -6.66 0.25 17.23
CA CYS A 200 -6.64 -1.11 16.71
C CYS A 200 -6.19 -1.13 15.24
N ALA A 201 -5.81 -2.31 14.75
CA ALA A 201 -5.46 -2.51 13.35
C ALA A 201 -5.91 -3.89 12.90
N ASP A 202 -6.37 -3.99 11.65
CA ASP A 202 -6.79 -5.26 11.06
C ASP A 202 -6.57 -5.27 9.53
N GLU A 203 -6.60 -6.45 8.92
CA GLU A 203 -6.64 -6.63 7.48
C GLU A 203 -8.07 -6.97 7.07
N LEU A 204 -8.60 -6.24 6.09
CA LEU A 204 -9.94 -6.37 5.59
C LEU A 204 -9.91 -6.88 4.16
N HIS A 205 -10.65 -7.94 3.89
CA HIS A 205 -10.93 -8.32 2.52
C HIS A 205 -12.14 -7.51 2.05
N CYS A 206 -11.98 -6.79 0.96
CA CYS A 206 -13.03 -5.99 0.35
C CYS A 206 -13.45 -6.67 -0.96
N HIS A 207 -14.59 -7.35 -0.92
CA HIS A 207 -15.20 -7.93 -2.10
C HIS A 207 -16.16 -6.92 -2.74
N LYS A 208 -15.95 -6.65 -4.02
CA LYS A 208 -16.90 -5.89 -4.84
C LYS A 208 -17.73 -6.87 -5.65
N ALA A 209 -19.03 -6.64 -5.76
CA ALA A 209 -19.95 -7.47 -6.55
C ALA A 209 -19.60 -7.59 -8.05
N ASP A 210 -18.65 -6.80 -8.58
CA ASP A 210 -18.34 -6.77 -10.03
C ASP A 210 -16.87 -6.41 -10.40
N SER A 211 -15.90 -6.36 -9.46
CA SER A 211 -14.45 -6.28 -9.82
C SER A 211 -13.48 -6.30 -8.63
N MET A 212 -12.52 -7.24 -8.73
CA MET A 212 -11.23 -7.34 -8.04
C MET A 212 -11.27 -7.40 -6.51
N ASP A 213 -10.96 -8.58 -5.96
CA ASP A 213 -10.66 -8.76 -4.53
C ASP A 213 -9.49 -7.87 -4.13
N ARG A 214 -9.72 -7.02 -3.12
CA ARG A 214 -8.70 -6.18 -2.52
C ARG A 214 -8.45 -6.58 -1.08
N VAL A 215 -7.19 -6.45 -0.67
CA VAL A 215 -6.79 -6.56 0.73
C VAL A 215 -6.46 -5.16 1.22
N LEU A 216 -7.25 -4.66 2.16
CA LEU A 216 -7.07 -3.34 2.77
C LEU A 216 -6.48 -3.50 4.16
N SER A 217 -5.41 -2.76 4.46
CA SER A 217 -4.96 -2.56 5.83
C SER A 217 -5.77 -1.45 6.45
N MET A 218 -6.46 -1.75 7.55
CA MET A 218 -7.24 -0.79 8.31
C MET A 218 -6.56 -0.49 9.65
N ARG A 219 -6.48 0.79 9.99
CA ARG A 219 -6.04 1.27 11.31
C ARG A 219 -7.09 2.21 11.85
N ALA A 220 -7.49 2.02 13.09
CA ALA A 220 -8.49 2.86 13.74
C ALA A 220 -7.95 3.43 15.05
N HIS A 221 -8.32 4.68 15.35
CA HIS A 221 -7.94 5.39 16.57
C HIS A 221 -9.16 6.09 17.18
N ALA A 222 -9.25 6.07 18.50
CA ALA A 222 -10.18 6.91 19.24
C ALA A 222 -9.67 8.35 19.30
N VAL A 223 -10.57 9.31 19.09
CA VAL A 223 -10.30 10.74 19.25
C VAL A 223 -10.91 11.19 20.57
N TYR A 224 -10.16 11.91 21.39
CA TYR A 224 -10.59 12.33 22.72
C TYR A 224 -10.86 13.84 22.77
N THR A 225 -11.81 14.24 23.62
CA THR A 225 -11.97 15.64 24.02
C THR A 225 -10.88 16.07 24.99
N SER A 226 -10.77 17.38 25.25
CA SER A 226 -9.86 17.94 26.27
C SER A 226 -10.04 17.32 27.66
N ASP A 227 -11.25 16.86 27.95
CA ASP A 227 -11.63 16.29 29.25
C ASP A 227 -11.38 14.77 29.32
N GLY A 228 -10.77 14.18 28.28
CA GLY A 228 -10.41 12.76 28.23
C GLY A 228 -11.52 11.81 27.81
N TYR A 229 -12.69 12.32 27.39
CA TYR A 229 -13.79 11.48 26.87
C TYR A 229 -13.64 11.23 25.38
N ILE A 230 -14.02 10.04 24.91
CA ILE A 230 -14.03 9.74 23.48
C ILE A 230 -15.03 10.69 22.77
N SER A 231 -14.54 11.43 21.79
CA SER A 231 -15.28 12.30 20.90
C SER A 231 -15.76 11.60 19.63
N GLY A 232 -15.08 10.54 19.20
CA GLY A 232 -15.35 9.78 17.99
C GLY A 232 -14.16 8.90 17.63
N TYR A 233 -14.13 8.40 16.40
CA TYR A 233 -13.06 7.53 15.92
C TYR A 233 -12.62 7.93 14.52
N VAL A 234 -11.37 7.67 14.18
CA VAL A 234 -10.83 7.83 12.82
C VAL A 234 -10.31 6.48 12.35
N MET A 235 -10.80 6.04 11.20
CA MET A 235 -10.35 4.84 10.50
C MET A 235 -9.62 5.22 9.23
N VAL A 236 -8.48 4.58 8.98
CA VAL A 236 -7.60 4.81 7.86
C VAL A 236 -7.41 3.49 7.13
N PHE A 237 -7.60 3.49 5.81
CA PHE A 237 -7.57 2.32 4.92
C PHE A 237 -6.50 2.48 3.85
N GLU A 238 -5.63 1.49 3.74
CA GLU A 238 -4.54 1.44 2.76
C GLU A 238 -4.68 0.18 1.90
N ASP A 239 -4.60 0.31 0.57
CA ASP A 239 -4.59 -0.85 -0.32
C ASP A 239 -3.24 -1.55 -0.26
N ILE A 240 -3.23 -2.79 0.24
CA ILE A 240 -2.02 -3.61 0.36
C ILE A 240 -2.05 -4.80 -0.59
N THR A 241 -2.97 -4.81 -1.57
CA THR A 241 -3.18 -5.93 -2.49
C THR A 241 -1.92 -6.28 -3.28
N GLU A 242 -1.27 -5.29 -3.90
CA GLU A 242 -0.04 -5.53 -4.67
C GLU A 242 1.10 -6.00 -3.77
N ARG A 243 1.20 -5.43 -2.55
CA ARG A 243 2.20 -5.83 -1.56
C ARG A 243 2.02 -7.29 -1.15
N LYS A 244 0.79 -7.72 -0.86
CA LYS A 244 0.46 -9.11 -0.52
C LYS A 244 0.74 -10.06 -1.68
N LYS A 245 0.31 -9.73 -2.90
CA LYS A 245 0.61 -10.51 -4.11
C LYS A 245 2.11 -10.65 -4.35
N ALA A 246 2.88 -9.58 -4.17
CA ALA A 246 4.33 -9.63 -4.28
C ALA A 246 4.96 -10.53 -3.21
N GLN A 247 4.47 -10.46 -1.97
CA GLN A 247 4.93 -11.31 -0.87
C GLN A 247 4.61 -12.79 -1.12
N GLU A 248 3.41 -13.10 -1.60
CA GLU A 248 3.00 -14.45 -2.00
C GLU A 248 3.83 -14.96 -3.18
N ALA A 249 4.08 -14.12 -4.18
CA ALA A 249 4.93 -14.48 -5.31
C ALA A 249 6.37 -14.78 -4.86
N LEU A 250 6.94 -13.98 -3.95
CA LEU A 250 8.27 -14.25 -3.37
C LEU A 250 8.28 -15.56 -2.57
N ALA A 251 7.25 -15.81 -1.78
CA ALA A 251 7.11 -17.07 -1.03
C ALA A 251 6.96 -18.28 -1.97
N TYR A 252 6.22 -18.13 -3.07
CA TYR A 252 6.08 -19.14 -4.10
C TYR A 252 7.42 -19.40 -4.80
N GLN A 253 8.16 -18.36 -5.19
CA GLN A 253 9.50 -18.47 -5.79
C GLN A 253 10.53 -19.14 -4.85
N ALA A 254 10.41 -18.95 -3.55
CA ALA A 254 11.27 -19.63 -2.57
C ALA A 254 11.05 -21.16 -2.55
N THR A 255 9.90 -21.64 -3.04
CA THR A 255 9.48 -23.05 -2.97
C THR A 255 9.24 -23.71 -4.33
N HIS A 256 9.12 -22.93 -5.41
CA HIS A 256 8.83 -23.42 -6.76
C HIS A 256 9.85 -22.90 -7.78
N ASP A 257 10.09 -23.68 -8.82
CA ASP A 257 10.92 -23.33 -9.97
C ASP A 257 10.20 -22.29 -10.84
N GLY A 258 10.87 -21.16 -11.11
CA GLY A 258 10.27 -20.02 -11.81
C GLY A 258 9.90 -20.28 -13.27
N LEU A 259 10.47 -21.32 -13.91
CA LEU A 259 10.17 -21.65 -15.30
C LEU A 259 9.05 -22.69 -15.43
N THR A 260 9.12 -23.77 -14.65
CA THR A 260 8.21 -24.92 -14.78
C THR A 260 7.03 -24.86 -13.83
N GLY A 261 7.10 -24.05 -12.76
CA GLY A 261 6.10 -24.02 -11.68
C GLY A 261 6.11 -25.27 -10.80
N LEU A 262 7.05 -26.21 -11.01
CA LEU A 262 7.23 -27.37 -10.14
C LEU A 262 7.87 -26.96 -8.81
N PRO A 263 7.66 -27.73 -7.73
CA PRO A 263 8.53 -27.69 -6.55
C PRO A 263 10.01 -27.56 -6.92
N ASN A 264 10.70 -26.60 -6.30
CA ASN A 264 12.14 -26.46 -6.44
C ASN A 264 12.87 -27.41 -5.49
N ARG A 265 14.21 -27.36 -5.51
CA ARG A 265 15.06 -28.17 -4.63
C ARG A 265 14.69 -28.04 -3.14
N THR A 266 14.38 -26.86 -2.66
CA THR A 266 14.01 -26.63 -1.25
C THR A 266 12.72 -27.36 -0.88
N LEU A 267 11.65 -27.16 -1.66
CA LEU A 267 10.36 -27.83 -1.40
C LEU A 267 10.45 -29.33 -1.64
N PHE A 268 11.26 -29.79 -2.59
CA PHE A 268 11.53 -31.22 -2.80
C PHE A 268 12.08 -31.91 -1.55
N TYR A 269 13.13 -31.36 -0.93
CA TYR A 269 13.71 -31.95 0.28
C TYR A 269 12.76 -31.92 1.48
N ASP A 270 11.94 -30.86 1.61
CA ASP A 270 10.87 -30.81 2.62
C ASP A 270 9.86 -31.96 2.42
N ARG A 271 9.36 -32.14 1.19
CA ARG A 271 8.42 -33.23 0.84
C ARG A 271 9.05 -34.61 0.99
N LEU A 272 10.32 -34.78 0.64
CA LEU A 272 11.03 -36.06 0.81
C LEU A 272 11.15 -36.44 2.28
N ASN A 273 11.53 -35.52 3.16
CA ASN A 273 11.60 -35.77 4.60
C ASN A 273 10.22 -36.08 5.20
N GLN A 274 9.16 -35.40 4.73
CA GLN A 274 7.79 -35.72 5.10
C GLN A 274 7.40 -37.14 4.67
N ALA A 275 7.76 -37.55 3.45
CA ALA A 275 7.48 -38.89 2.93
C ALA A 275 8.22 -39.99 3.71
N ILE A 276 9.49 -39.76 4.08
CA ILE A 276 10.27 -40.67 4.94
C ILE A 276 9.60 -40.81 6.31
N THR A 277 9.27 -39.70 6.96
CA THR A 277 8.62 -39.70 8.28
C THR A 277 7.28 -40.44 8.23
N ALA A 278 6.50 -40.24 7.16
CA ALA A 278 5.23 -40.93 6.96
C ALA A 278 5.44 -42.44 6.72
N ALA A 279 6.42 -42.81 5.89
CA ALA A 279 6.78 -44.20 5.60
C ALA A 279 7.17 -44.97 6.87
N GLU A 280 8.01 -44.38 7.72
CA GLU A 280 8.38 -44.96 9.01
C GLU A 280 7.17 -45.13 9.93
N ARG A 281 6.32 -44.10 10.04
CA ARG A 281 5.16 -44.12 10.95
C ARG A 281 4.07 -45.11 10.54
N TYR A 282 3.78 -45.20 9.24
CA TYR A 282 2.68 -46.01 8.73
C TYR A 282 3.13 -47.36 8.14
N ALA A 283 4.42 -47.67 8.19
CA ALA A 283 5.02 -48.85 7.58
C ALA A 283 4.67 -48.99 6.09
N THR A 284 4.66 -47.87 5.37
CA THR A 284 4.41 -47.80 3.92
C THR A 284 5.72 -47.56 3.18
N ALA A 285 5.78 -47.91 1.89
CA ALA A 285 6.94 -47.65 1.05
C ALA A 285 6.65 -46.60 -0.05
N PHE A 286 7.69 -45.95 -0.50
CA PHE A 286 7.65 -45.02 -1.63
C PHE A 286 8.92 -45.14 -2.47
N ALA A 287 8.84 -44.73 -3.74
CA ALA A 287 9.97 -44.67 -4.63
C ALA A 287 10.37 -43.22 -4.91
N LEU A 288 11.68 -42.97 -4.91
CA LEU A 288 12.29 -41.75 -5.39
C LEU A 288 12.93 -42.01 -6.75
N MET A 289 12.54 -41.21 -7.74
CA MET A 289 13.10 -41.23 -9.08
C MET A 289 13.92 -39.96 -9.30
N TYR A 290 15.15 -40.09 -9.75
CA TYR A 290 16.00 -38.98 -10.20
C TYR A 290 16.12 -39.07 -11.72
N ILE A 291 15.89 -37.95 -12.40
CA ILE A 291 15.68 -37.90 -13.86
C ILE A 291 16.62 -36.83 -14.42
N ASP A 292 17.38 -37.17 -15.45
CA ASP A 292 18.22 -36.24 -16.21
C ASP A 292 17.87 -36.36 -17.70
N LEU A 293 17.70 -35.23 -18.37
CA LEU A 293 17.39 -35.21 -19.80
C LEU A 293 18.65 -35.47 -20.64
N ASP A 294 18.60 -36.53 -21.46
CA ASP A 294 19.71 -36.85 -22.34
C ASP A 294 19.79 -35.83 -23.49
N ALA A 295 21.01 -35.39 -23.80
CA ALA A 295 21.30 -34.49 -24.92
C ALA A 295 20.51 -33.16 -24.89
N PHE A 296 20.14 -32.65 -23.71
CA PHE A 296 19.48 -31.34 -23.59
C PHE A 296 20.38 -30.16 -24.02
N LYS A 297 21.67 -30.20 -23.69
CA LYS A 297 22.62 -29.13 -24.04
C LYS A 297 22.67 -28.81 -25.56
N PRO A 298 22.78 -29.79 -26.46
CA PRO A 298 22.64 -29.58 -27.91
C PRO A 298 21.38 -28.83 -28.35
N VAL A 299 20.26 -28.97 -27.64
CA VAL A 299 19.01 -28.24 -27.94
C VAL A 299 19.22 -26.74 -27.73
N ASN A 300 19.81 -26.35 -26.59
CA ASN A 300 20.15 -24.96 -26.31
C ASN A 300 21.17 -24.41 -27.31
N ASP A 301 22.19 -25.19 -27.64
CA ASP A 301 23.27 -24.77 -28.54
C ASP A 301 22.78 -24.58 -29.98
N THR A 302 21.77 -25.36 -30.42
CA THR A 302 21.26 -25.35 -31.81
C THR A 302 20.05 -24.43 -32.00
N LEU A 303 19.13 -24.41 -31.04
CA LEU A 303 17.82 -23.73 -31.16
C LEU A 303 17.67 -22.52 -30.21
N GLY A 304 18.65 -22.30 -29.33
CA GLY A 304 18.68 -21.22 -28.36
C GLY A 304 17.99 -21.56 -27.03
N HIS A 305 18.30 -20.77 -26.00
CA HIS A 305 17.77 -20.97 -24.63
C HIS A 305 16.24 -20.93 -24.55
N ALA A 306 15.58 -20.05 -25.31
CA ALA A 306 14.12 -19.98 -25.33
C ALA A 306 13.46 -21.30 -25.81
N ALA A 307 14.12 -22.02 -26.72
CA ALA A 307 13.65 -23.34 -27.16
C ALA A 307 13.89 -24.40 -26.07
N GLY A 308 15.04 -24.36 -25.40
CA GLY A 308 15.31 -25.22 -24.24
C GLY A 308 14.33 -25.01 -23.10
N ASP A 309 13.96 -23.75 -22.82
CA ASP A 309 12.98 -23.42 -21.80
C ASP A 309 11.60 -24.02 -22.12
N GLN A 310 11.16 -23.97 -23.38
CA GLN A 310 9.92 -24.60 -23.83
C GLN A 310 9.97 -26.13 -23.70
N VAL A 311 11.11 -26.75 -23.98
CA VAL A 311 11.30 -28.19 -23.77
C VAL A 311 11.17 -28.53 -22.29
N LEU A 312 11.78 -27.76 -21.39
CA LEU A 312 11.70 -28.00 -19.95
C LEU A 312 10.27 -27.87 -19.42
N VAL A 313 9.50 -26.88 -19.90
CA VAL A 313 8.09 -26.71 -19.56
C VAL A 313 7.26 -27.90 -20.04
N GLU A 314 7.48 -28.38 -21.27
CA GLU A 314 6.76 -29.54 -21.81
C GLU A 314 7.14 -30.85 -21.10
N VAL A 315 8.41 -31.04 -20.75
CA VAL A 315 8.89 -32.17 -19.94
C VAL A 315 8.19 -32.17 -18.58
N ALA A 316 8.17 -31.03 -17.88
CA ALA A 316 7.49 -30.89 -16.59
C ALA A 316 6.00 -31.29 -16.70
N ARG A 317 5.31 -30.76 -17.71
CA ARG A 317 3.90 -31.07 -17.98
C ARG A 317 3.67 -32.56 -18.24
N ARG A 318 4.54 -33.21 -19.00
CA ARG A 318 4.44 -34.64 -19.32
C ARG A 318 4.64 -35.51 -18.09
N ILE A 319 5.66 -35.24 -17.27
CA ILE A 319 5.89 -35.96 -16.03
C ILE A 319 4.66 -35.84 -15.12
N GLN A 320 4.15 -34.62 -14.90
CA GLN A 320 2.94 -34.38 -14.09
C GLN A 320 1.69 -35.10 -14.62
N SER A 321 1.55 -35.25 -15.94
CA SER A 321 0.39 -35.93 -16.54
C SER A 321 0.40 -37.45 -16.39
N VAL A 322 1.57 -38.03 -16.12
CA VAL A 322 1.76 -39.48 -15.97
C VAL A 322 1.62 -39.92 -14.51
N VAL A 323 2.10 -39.10 -13.58
CA VAL A 323 2.07 -39.40 -12.15
C VAL A 323 0.73 -39.04 -11.51
N ARG A 324 0.47 -39.53 -10.30
CA ARG A 324 -0.76 -39.22 -9.57
C ARG A 324 -0.67 -37.83 -8.96
N GLN A 325 -1.82 -37.22 -8.68
CA GLN A 325 -1.88 -35.92 -7.97
C GLN A 325 -1.25 -35.97 -6.57
N SER A 326 -1.21 -37.16 -5.94
CA SER A 326 -0.55 -37.38 -4.65
C SER A 326 0.98 -37.43 -4.74
N ASP A 327 1.54 -37.65 -5.93
CA ASP A 327 2.98 -37.76 -6.14
C ASP A 327 3.58 -36.36 -6.27
N THR A 328 4.83 -36.20 -5.85
CA THR A 328 5.54 -34.93 -5.96
C THR A 328 6.48 -34.97 -7.14
N VAL A 329 6.32 -34.04 -8.08
CA VAL A 329 7.28 -33.81 -9.18
C VAL A 329 8.05 -32.53 -8.86
N ALA A 330 9.38 -32.56 -8.96
CA ALA A 330 10.23 -31.41 -8.69
C ALA A 330 11.22 -31.19 -9.82
N ARG A 331 11.64 -29.93 -10.02
CA ARG A 331 12.80 -29.58 -10.84
C ARG A 331 13.91 -29.11 -9.93
N LEU A 332 15.05 -29.79 -9.96
CA LEU A 332 16.12 -29.60 -8.99
C LEU A 332 17.14 -28.57 -9.47
N SER A 333 17.54 -28.68 -10.75
CA SER A 333 18.41 -27.72 -11.44
C SER A 333 18.35 -28.00 -12.95
N GLY A 334 18.67 -27.03 -13.80
CA GLY A 334 18.89 -27.28 -15.25
C GLY A 334 17.88 -28.23 -15.91
N ASP A 335 18.36 -29.40 -16.31
CA ASP A 335 17.68 -30.54 -16.91
C ASP A 335 17.39 -31.70 -15.94
N GLU A 336 17.58 -31.50 -14.65
CA GLU A 336 17.36 -32.49 -13.59
C GLU A 336 15.97 -32.35 -12.95
N PHE A 337 15.25 -33.45 -12.90
CA PHE A 337 13.94 -33.59 -12.28
C PHE A 337 13.95 -34.72 -11.25
N ALA A 338 13.01 -34.67 -10.31
CA ALA A 338 12.80 -35.75 -9.36
C ALA A 338 11.31 -36.04 -9.17
N VAL A 339 10.98 -37.30 -8.88
CA VAL A 339 9.62 -37.73 -8.57
C VAL A 339 9.62 -38.52 -7.27
N ILE A 340 8.77 -38.13 -6.32
CA ILE A 340 8.46 -38.91 -5.13
C ILE A 340 7.11 -39.59 -5.40
N ALA A 341 7.18 -40.88 -5.73
CA ALA A 341 6.00 -41.70 -6.04
C ALA A 341 5.56 -42.47 -4.78
N GLY A 342 4.41 -42.09 -4.24
CA GLY A 342 3.86 -42.71 -3.03
C GLY A 342 3.26 -44.09 -3.29
N TYR A 343 3.12 -44.90 -2.23
CA TYR A 343 2.48 -46.22 -2.28
C TYR A 343 3.11 -47.17 -3.32
N CYS A 344 4.45 -47.13 -3.42
CA CYS A 344 5.22 -48.05 -4.26
C CYS A 344 5.85 -49.09 -3.35
N ASP A 345 5.09 -50.15 -3.06
CA ASP A 345 5.51 -51.23 -2.16
C ASP A 345 6.52 -52.20 -2.81
N ASP A 346 6.71 -52.10 -4.13
CA ASP A 346 7.65 -52.93 -4.89
C ASP A 346 8.40 -52.09 -5.94
N ALA A 347 9.66 -52.45 -6.19
CA ALA A 347 10.50 -51.92 -7.25
C ALA A 347 9.87 -52.11 -8.65
N GLU A 348 9.07 -53.16 -8.86
CA GLU A 348 8.35 -53.37 -10.13
C GLU A 348 7.34 -52.24 -10.41
N ILE A 349 6.62 -51.77 -9.38
CA ILE A 349 5.64 -50.68 -9.51
C ILE A 349 6.37 -49.37 -9.81
N ALA A 350 7.46 -49.11 -9.09
CA ALA A 350 8.31 -47.95 -9.32
C ALA A 350 8.87 -47.95 -10.75
N PHE A 351 9.33 -49.11 -11.23
CA PHE A 351 9.82 -49.27 -12.60
C PHE A 351 8.73 -48.99 -13.63
N ALA A 352 7.51 -49.51 -13.43
CA ALA A 352 6.39 -49.26 -14.34
C ALA A 352 5.99 -47.78 -14.41
N VAL A 353 6.11 -47.04 -13.31
CA VAL A 353 5.88 -45.58 -13.31
C VAL A 353 7.02 -44.85 -14.06
N ALA A 354 8.28 -45.22 -13.81
CA ALA A 354 9.42 -44.68 -14.53
C ALA A 354 9.35 -44.95 -16.04
N GLU A 355 8.89 -46.15 -16.44
CA GLU A 355 8.71 -46.52 -17.84
C GLU A 355 7.66 -45.64 -18.53
N LYS A 356 6.52 -45.39 -17.87
CA LYS A 356 5.51 -44.45 -18.40
C LYS A 356 6.06 -43.03 -18.54
N ILE A 357 6.84 -42.57 -17.56
CA ILE A 357 7.49 -41.25 -17.63
C ILE A 357 8.42 -41.24 -18.85
N GLN A 358 9.34 -42.20 -18.97
CA GLN A 358 10.29 -42.29 -20.06
C GLN A 358 9.60 -42.31 -21.44
N GLN A 359 8.57 -43.15 -21.61
CA GLN A 359 7.80 -43.22 -22.85
C GLN A 359 7.12 -41.89 -23.20
N SER A 360 6.59 -41.17 -22.19
CA SER A 360 6.00 -39.85 -22.41
C SER A 360 7.03 -38.81 -22.87
N LEU A 361 8.27 -38.89 -22.36
CA LEU A 361 9.33 -37.95 -22.70
C LEU A 361 9.92 -38.20 -24.10
N GLN A 362 9.91 -39.45 -24.58
CA GLN A 362 10.34 -39.82 -25.93
C GLN A 362 9.44 -39.28 -27.05
N LEU A 363 8.22 -38.82 -26.73
CA LEU A 363 7.35 -38.21 -27.74
C LEU A 363 7.98 -36.92 -28.27
N PRO A 364 7.88 -36.61 -29.57
CA PRO A 364 8.45 -35.39 -30.11
C PRO A 364 7.85 -34.13 -29.46
N VAL A 365 8.69 -33.12 -29.15
CA VAL A 365 8.27 -31.82 -28.63
C VAL A 365 8.16 -30.83 -29.79
N SER A 366 6.95 -30.28 -30.00
CA SER A 366 6.70 -29.29 -31.04
C SER A 366 7.05 -27.88 -30.55
N LEU A 367 8.05 -27.27 -31.17
CA LEU A 367 8.50 -25.90 -30.91
C LEU A 367 8.25 -25.03 -32.15
N PRO A 368 8.19 -23.69 -32.03
CA PRO A 368 8.11 -22.79 -33.18
C PRO A 368 9.24 -22.96 -34.21
N GLN A 369 10.41 -23.40 -33.75
CA GLN A 369 11.62 -23.59 -34.56
C GLN A 369 11.73 -24.99 -35.19
N GLY A 370 10.82 -25.92 -34.85
CA GLY A 370 10.84 -27.30 -35.33
C GLY A 370 10.48 -28.31 -34.25
N THR A 371 10.69 -29.59 -34.53
CA THR A 371 10.41 -30.68 -33.59
C THR A 371 11.71 -31.17 -32.95
N VAL A 372 11.71 -31.33 -31.63
CA VAL A 372 12.85 -31.85 -30.84
C VAL A 372 12.48 -33.19 -30.25
N ASN A 373 13.37 -34.18 -30.38
CA ASN A 373 13.26 -35.44 -29.68
C ASN A 373 14.25 -35.41 -28.51
N ILE A 374 13.74 -35.68 -27.31
CA ILE A 374 14.55 -35.80 -26.10
C ILE A 374 14.28 -37.14 -25.45
N SER A 375 15.27 -37.69 -24.77
CA SER A 375 15.10 -38.85 -23.89
C SER A 375 15.52 -38.48 -22.49
N ALA A 376 15.31 -39.38 -21.54
CA ALA A 376 15.73 -39.18 -20.17
C ALA A 376 16.32 -40.46 -19.61
N SER A 377 17.36 -40.27 -18.79
CA SER A 377 17.91 -41.30 -17.93
C SER A 377 17.27 -41.19 -16.56
N ILE A 378 16.72 -42.29 -16.03
CA ILE A 378 15.98 -42.34 -14.78
C ILE A 378 16.63 -43.34 -13.82
N GLY A 379 16.98 -42.87 -12.62
CA GLY A 379 17.45 -43.71 -11.52
C GLY A 379 16.40 -43.83 -10.43
N ILE A 380 16.19 -45.03 -9.92
CA ILE A 380 15.14 -45.32 -8.94
C ILE A 380 15.77 -45.80 -7.63
N SER A 381 15.36 -45.22 -6.50
CA SER A 381 15.61 -45.75 -5.16
C SER A 381 14.30 -45.90 -4.39
N CYS A 382 14.24 -46.84 -3.43
CA CYS A 382 13.03 -47.13 -2.68
C CYS A 382 13.27 -46.95 -1.18
N CYS A 383 12.33 -46.31 -0.50
CA CYS A 383 12.29 -46.23 0.96
C CYS A 383 11.24 -47.24 1.47
N PRO A 384 11.55 -48.08 2.47
CA PRO A 384 12.79 -48.13 3.25
C PRO A 384 13.90 -49.02 2.67
N ALA A 385 13.67 -49.71 1.54
CA ALA A 385 14.53 -50.80 1.07
C ALA A 385 16.00 -50.40 0.81
N HIS A 386 16.25 -49.21 0.28
CA HIS A 386 17.60 -48.72 -0.05
C HIS A 386 18.14 -47.73 0.98
N ALA A 387 17.28 -46.90 1.56
CA ALA A 387 17.62 -45.99 2.65
C ALA A 387 16.35 -45.43 3.32
N GLN A 388 16.52 -44.92 4.55
CA GLN A 388 15.51 -44.18 5.32
C GLN A 388 15.96 -42.74 5.62
N ASP A 389 16.92 -42.23 4.85
CA ASP A 389 17.47 -40.89 4.99
C ASP A 389 17.50 -40.21 3.62
N ALA A 390 17.11 -38.94 3.59
CA ALA A 390 16.93 -38.19 2.35
C ALA A 390 18.25 -38.07 1.55
N HIS A 391 19.39 -37.90 2.24
CA HIS A 391 20.69 -37.78 1.57
C HIS A 391 21.06 -39.09 0.88
N TYR A 392 20.91 -40.22 1.57
CA TYR A 392 21.24 -41.54 1.00
C TYR A 392 20.26 -41.98 -0.09
N LEU A 393 18.96 -41.68 0.03
CA LEU A 393 17.98 -41.98 -1.03
C LEU A 393 18.29 -41.21 -2.31
N VAL A 394 18.54 -39.90 -2.20
CA VAL A 394 18.88 -39.08 -3.37
C VAL A 394 20.18 -39.57 -4.01
N LYS A 395 21.20 -39.87 -3.20
CA LYS A 395 22.47 -40.41 -3.69
C LYS A 395 22.30 -41.74 -4.42
N ALA A 396 21.52 -42.67 -3.87
CA ALA A 396 21.23 -43.96 -4.50
C ALA A 396 20.49 -43.79 -5.84
N ALA A 397 19.49 -42.91 -5.90
CA ALA A 397 18.77 -42.62 -7.13
C ALA A 397 19.68 -41.97 -8.19
N ASP A 398 20.54 -41.03 -7.80
CA ASP A 398 21.51 -40.39 -8.69
C ASP A 398 22.55 -41.39 -9.25
N GLU A 399 23.09 -42.26 -8.39
CA GLU A 399 24.01 -43.33 -8.81
C GLU A 399 23.35 -44.28 -9.83
N ALA A 400 22.09 -44.69 -9.58
CA ALA A 400 21.33 -45.51 -10.51
C ALA A 400 21.07 -44.78 -11.84
N MET A 401 20.71 -43.49 -11.80
CA MET A 401 20.48 -42.67 -12.98
C MET A 401 21.75 -42.57 -13.84
N TYR A 402 22.90 -42.35 -13.19
CA TYR A 402 24.19 -42.32 -13.88
C TYR A 402 24.54 -43.66 -14.52
N GLN A 403 24.21 -44.78 -13.87
CA GLN A 403 24.33 -46.11 -14.48
C GLN A 403 23.42 -46.28 -15.71
N ALA A 404 22.15 -45.85 -15.61
CA ALA A 404 21.21 -45.87 -16.73
C ALA A 404 21.75 -45.12 -17.95
N LYS A 405 22.33 -43.94 -17.71
CA LYS A 405 22.95 -43.07 -18.72
C LYS A 405 24.17 -43.70 -19.37
N ARG A 406 25.05 -44.32 -18.57
CA ARG A 406 26.25 -45.01 -19.07
C ARG A 406 25.95 -46.26 -19.88
N LEU A 407 24.92 -47.01 -19.51
CA LEU A 407 24.54 -48.25 -20.17
C LEU A 407 23.59 -48.02 -21.35
N GLY A 408 23.05 -46.81 -21.52
CA GLY A 408 22.05 -46.50 -22.53
C GLY A 408 20.72 -47.24 -22.33
N GLN A 409 20.45 -47.69 -21.10
CA GLN A 409 19.23 -48.41 -20.73
C GLN A 409 18.08 -47.44 -20.40
N GLY A 410 18.41 -46.19 -20.08
CA GLY A 410 17.48 -45.11 -19.80
C GLY A 410 16.68 -45.24 -18.50
N ILE A 411 16.55 -46.44 -17.90
CA ILE A 411 16.03 -46.64 -16.54
C ILE A 411 16.94 -47.62 -15.79
N CYS A 412 17.25 -47.34 -14.54
CA CYS A 412 17.97 -48.24 -13.64
C CYS A 412 17.41 -48.15 -12.22
N VAL A 413 17.24 -49.31 -11.57
CA VAL A 413 16.91 -49.39 -10.15
C VAL A 413 18.20 -49.58 -9.37
N TYR A 414 18.39 -48.82 -8.29
CA TYR A 414 19.55 -48.96 -7.43
C TYR A 414 19.64 -50.38 -6.87
N ALA A 415 20.77 -51.05 -7.11
CA ALA A 415 21.05 -52.36 -6.53
C ALA A 415 21.75 -52.18 -5.19
N THR A 416 21.24 -52.81 -4.14
CA THR A 416 21.98 -52.99 -2.89
C THR A 416 23.03 -54.08 -3.12
N GLU A 417 24.32 -53.76 -2.92
CA GLU A 417 25.35 -54.82 -2.87
C GLU A 417 24.95 -55.81 -1.77
N SER A 418 24.79 -57.09 -2.15
CA SER A 418 24.36 -58.19 -1.28
C SER A 418 25.47 -58.66 -0.35
#